data_AF-A0A1G0L7I4-F1
#
_entry.id   AF-A0A1G0L7I4-F1
#
_cell.length_a   1.000
_cell.length_b   1.000
_cell.length_c   1.000
_cell.angle_alpha   90.00
_cell.angle_beta   90.00
_cell.angle_gamma   90.00
#
_symmetry.space_group_name_H-M   'P 1'
#
loop_
_entity.id
_entity.type
_entity.pdbx_description
1 polymer ?
#
loop_
_entity_poly.entity_id
_entity_poly.type
_entity_poly.pdbx_seq_one_letter_code
_entity_poly.pdbx_strand_id
1 'polypeptide(L)'
;MSLVTQARRQAAEIIARHANEIAGHWRDAVRADVEIEGDNRLPDLLLTNQVPALLAEIAHALVEDENEPDLSIARRRRGLRFGKLRGLAHYDAADLYREFKHLRHAIWRFLRRELDWNRGDAFEVMLAIDQLLDEVIGASLRGYFEATERTGGASE
;
A
#
# COMPACT_ATOMS: atom_id res chain seq x y z
N MET A 1 10.52 -5.88 24.13
CA MET A 1 10.17 -7.22 23.64
C MET A 1 8.82 -7.11 22.96
N SER A 2 8.78 -6.93 21.64
CA SER A 2 7.53 -7.09 20.91
C SER A 2 7.27 -8.59 20.79
N LEU A 3 6.27 -9.10 21.51
CA LEU A 3 5.79 -10.45 21.27
C LEU A 3 4.87 -10.39 20.05
N VAL A 4 5.44 -10.61 18.87
CA VAL A 4 4.66 -10.77 17.64
C VAL A 4 3.61 -11.86 17.87
N THR A 5 2.35 -11.46 17.85
CA THR A 5 1.22 -12.34 18.17
C THR A 5 0.98 -13.36 17.07
N GLN A 6 0.26 -14.43 17.44
CA GLN A 6 -0.15 -15.44 16.47
C GLN A 6 -1.02 -14.84 15.35
N ALA A 7 -1.86 -13.85 15.68
CA ALA A 7 -2.70 -13.16 14.71
C ALA A 7 -1.86 -12.42 13.66
N ARG A 8 -0.82 -11.68 14.08
CA ARG A 8 0.12 -11.02 13.15
C ARG A 8 0.85 -12.02 12.25
N ARG A 9 1.26 -13.18 12.78
CA ARG A 9 1.90 -14.25 11.99
C ARG A 9 0.97 -14.84 10.93
N GLN A 10 -0.27 -15.15 11.31
CA GLN A 10 -1.28 -15.65 10.37
C GLN A 10 -1.60 -14.63 9.28
N ALA A 11 -1.78 -13.36 9.66
CA ALA A 11 -2.02 -12.27 8.72
C ALA A 11 -0.88 -12.16 7.69
N ALA A 12 0.36 -12.15 8.17
CA ALA A 12 1.55 -12.09 7.33
C ALA A 12 1.63 -13.25 6.34
N GLU A 13 1.41 -14.47 6.82
CA GLU A 13 1.43 -15.67 5.98
C GLU A 13 0.39 -15.60 4.86
N ILE A 14 -0.85 -15.22 5.21
CA ILE A 14 -1.94 -15.10 4.23
C ILE A 14 -1.66 -13.97 3.23
N ILE A 15 -1.21 -12.80 3.67
CA ILE A 15 -0.87 -11.68 2.78
C ILE A 15 0.26 -12.08 1.83
N ALA A 16 1.34 -12.68 2.33
CA ALA A 16 2.48 -13.07 1.52
C ALA A 16 2.09 -14.12 0.46
N ARG A 17 1.33 -15.13 0.87
CA ARG A 17 0.89 -16.22 -0.01
C ARG A 17 -0.06 -15.73 -1.11
N HIS A 18 -0.91 -14.75 -0.81
CA HIS A 18 -1.96 -14.26 -1.72
C HIS A 18 -1.71 -12.84 -2.24
N ALA A 19 -0.47 -12.35 -2.20
CA ALA A 19 -0.13 -10.98 -2.59
C ALA A 19 -0.60 -10.62 -4.01
N ASN A 20 -0.48 -11.55 -4.97
CA ASN A 20 -0.93 -11.34 -6.34
C ASN A 20 -2.46 -11.28 -6.47
N GLU A 21 -3.20 -12.08 -5.69
CA GLU A 21 -4.66 -12.08 -5.69
C GLU A 21 -5.20 -10.79 -5.06
N ILE A 22 -4.62 -10.35 -3.94
CA ILE A 22 -4.95 -9.08 -3.29
C ILE A 22 -4.65 -7.91 -4.24
N ALA A 23 -3.50 -7.93 -4.93
CA ALA A 23 -3.15 -6.93 -5.92
C ALA A 23 -4.12 -6.94 -7.13
N GLY A 24 -4.61 -8.11 -7.54
CA GLY A 24 -5.66 -8.23 -8.56
C GLY A 24 -6.95 -7.54 -8.13
N HIS A 25 -7.46 -7.85 -6.92
CA HIS A 25 -8.65 -7.21 -6.38
C HIS A 25 -8.49 -5.69 -6.22
N TRP A 26 -7.32 -5.23 -5.79
CA TRP A 26 -7.00 -3.81 -5.71
C TRP A 26 -7.07 -3.15 -7.10
N ARG A 27 -6.41 -3.73 -8.10
CA ARG A 27 -6.39 -3.20 -9.47
C ARG A 27 -7.80 -3.10 -10.04
N ASP A 28 -8.59 -4.14 -9.87
CA ASP A 28 -9.94 -4.18 -10.38
C ASP A 28 -10.83 -3.13 -9.69
N ALA A 29 -10.60 -2.85 -8.40
CA ALA A 29 -11.27 -1.79 -7.66
C ALA A 29 -10.84 -0.37 -8.10
N VAL A 30 -9.55 -0.15 -8.36
CA VAL A 30 -9.03 1.12 -8.89
C VAL A 30 -9.63 1.42 -10.25
N ARG A 31 -9.62 0.44 -11.17
CA ARG A 31 -10.20 0.58 -12.51
C ARG A 31 -11.72 0.82 -12.51
N ALA A 32 -12.41 0.31 -11.50
CA ALA A 32 -13.84 0.50 -11.34
C ALA A 32 -14.20 1.84 -10.68
N ASP A 33 -13.24 2.55 -10.10
CA ASP A 33 -13.45 3.85 -9.46
C ASP A 33 -13.37 4.97 -10.48
N VAL A 34 -14.54 5.40 -10.97
CA VAL A 34 -14.69 6.47 -11.96
C VAL A 34 -14.15 7.82 -11.51
N GLU A 35 -13.89 7.99 -10.22
CA GLU A 35 -13.33 9.23 -9.66
C GLU A 35 -11.81 9.29 -9.78
N ILE A 36 -11.15 8.17 -10.12
CA ILE A 36 -9.69 8.14 -10.35
C ILE A 36 -9.45 8.49 -11.82
N GLU A 37 -9.28 9.77 -12.11
CA GLU A 37 -9.15 10.26 -13.48
C GLU A 37 -7.80 9.87 -14.11
N GLY A 38 -6.74 9.86 -13.29
CA GLY A 38 -5.38 9.58 -13.73
C GLY A 38 -5.12 8.15 -14.23
N ASP A 39 -5.96 7.17 -13.85
CA ASP A 39 -5.73 5.75 -14.14
C ASP A 39 -5.72 5.46 -15.66
N ASN A 40 -6.53 6.20 -16.42
CA ASN A 40 -6.59 6.11 -17.88
C ASN A 40 -5.27 6.44 -18.61
N ARG A 41 -4.32 7.07 -17.91
CA ARG A 41 -3.03 7.51 -18.45
C ARG A 41 -1.84 6.71 -17.92
N LEU A 42 -2.05 5.86 -16.92
CA LEU A 42 -1.02 4.94 -16.45
C LEU A 42 -1.02 3.68 -17.31
N PRO A 43 0.10 3.31 -17.94
CA PRO A 43 0.26 1.98 -18.51
C PRO A 43 -0.01 0.92 -17.42
N ASP A 44 -0.76 -0.13 -17.75
CA ASP A 44 -1.04 -1.30 -16.88
C ASP A 44 0.20 -1.79 -16.13
N LEU A 45 1.37 -1.72 -16.78
CA LEU A 45 2.65 -2.13 -16.22
C LEU A 45 3.08 -1.33 -14.97
N LEU A 46 2.63 -0.08 -14.82
CA LEU A 46 2.93 0.79 -13.67
C LEU A 46 1.96 0.62 -12.50
N LEU A 47 0.76 0.07 -12.75
CA LEU A 47 -0.19 -0.34 -11.72
C LEU A 47 0.21 -1.69 -11.13
N THR A 48 0.53 -2.67 -11.98
CA THR A 48 0.60 -4.08 -11.55
C THR A 48 1.92 -4.46 -10.86
N ASN A 49 3.02 -3.74 -11.11
CA ASN A 49 4.36 -4.19 -10.66
C ASN A 49 4.78 -3.75 -9.26
N GLN A 50 4.00 -2.91 -8.56
CA GLN A 50 4.45 -2.35 -7.26
C GLN A 50 3.69 -2.88 -6.05
N VAL A 51 2.41 -3.25 -6.23
CA VAL A 51 1.54 -3.65 -5.12
C VAL A 51 1.90 -5.02 -4.54
N PRO A 52 2.16 -6.09 -5.33
CA PRO A 52 2.57 -7.37 -4.75
C PRO A 52 3.83 -7.27 -3.88
N ALA A 53 4.81 -6.48 -4.31
CA ALA A 53 6.04 -6.26 -3.56
C ALA A 53 5.79 -5.44 -2.27
N LEU A 54 4.89 -4.45 -2.30
CA LEU A 54 4.47 -3.73 -1.11
C LEU A 54 3.76 -4.66 -0.11
N LEU A 55 2.87 -5.54 -0.60
CA LEU A 55 2.18 -6.52 0.24
C LEU A 55 3.16 -7.51 0.89
N ALA A 56 4.19 -7.95 0.16
CA ALA A 56 5.26 -8.78 0.73
C ALA A 56 6.03 -8.04 1.84
N GLU A 57 6.31 -6.74 1.66
CA GLU A 57 6.95 -5.92 2.71
C GLU A 57 6.05 -5.72 3.92
N ILE A 58 4.74 -5.52 3.73
CA ILE A 58 3.77 -5.44 4.83
C ILE A 58 3.73 -6.76 5.59
N ALA A 59 3.63 -7.89 4.87
CA ALA A 59 3.65 -9.21 5.48
C ALA A 59 4.91 -9.45 6.31
N HIS A 60 6.09 -9.10 5.78
CA HIS A 60 7.33 -9.22 6.52
C HIS A 60 7.35 -8.32 7.76
N ALA A 61 6.91 -7.07 7.65
CA ALA A 61 6.84 -6.14 8.76
C ALA A 61 5.84 -6.52 9.86
N LEU A 62 4.84 -7.34 9.54
CA LEU A 62 3.90 -7.86 10.54
C LEU A 62 4.56 -8.87 11.47
N VAL A 63 5.58 -9.60 11.00
CA VAL A 63 6.28 -10.63 11.79
C VAL A 63 7.60 -10.20 12.40
N GLU A 64 8.11 -9.03 12.02
CA GLU A 64 9.33 -8.45 12.58
C GLU A 64 9.01 -7.48 13.74
N ASP A 65 9.96 -7.33 14.66
CA ASP A 65 9.86 -6.33 15.74
C ASP A 65 9.95 -4.92 15.12
N GLU A 66 9.18 -3.96 15.66
CA GLU A 66 8.98 -2.60 15.11
C GLU A 66 10.28 -1.75 15.05
N ASN A 67 11.39 -2.31 15.53
CA ASN A 67 12.69 -1.67 15.70
C ASN A 67 13.70 -1.98 14.59
N GLU A 68 13.29 -2.53 13.45
CA GLU A 68 14.20 -2.76 12.32
C GLU A 68 14.17 -1.59 11.30
N PRO A 69 15.11 -0.62 11.40
CA PRO A 69 15.07 0.60 10.58
C PRO A 69 15.19 0.34 9.08
N ASP A 70 15.83 -0.76 8.67
CA ASP A 70 16.07 -1.08 7.27
C ASP A 70 14.77 -1.40 6.51
N LEU A 71 13.82 -2.09 7.15
CA LEU A 71 12.51 -2.39 6.56
C LEU A 71 11.66 -1.13 6.38
N SER A 72 11.71 -0.21 7.35
CA SER A 72 11.06 1.09 7.25
C SER A 72 11.64 1.92 6.09
N ILE A 73 12.97 1.90 5.90
CA ILE A 73 13.62 2.59 4.78
C ILE A 73 13.17 2.00 3.44
N ALA A 74 13.13 0.68 3.29
CA ALA A 74 12.69 0.01 2.06
C ALA A 74 11.25 0.40 1.69
N ARG A 75 10.31 0.28 2.64
CA ARG A 75 8.91 0.68 2.45
C ARG A 75 8.77 2.14 2.05
N ARG A 76 9.48 3.05 2.72
CA ARG A 76 9.47 4.49 2.39
C ARG A 76 10.01 4.76 0.99
N ARG A 77 11.10 4.09 0.57
CA ARG A 77 11.65 4.23 -0.80
C ARG A 77 10.65 3.76 -1.85
N ARG A 78 9.93 2.67 -1.57
CA ARG A 78 8.87 2.17 -2.45
C ARG A 78 7.72 3.17 -2.55
N GLY A 79 7.24 3.68 -1.41
CA GLY A 79 6.23 4.74 -1.38
C GLY A 79 6.65 5.97 -2.19
N LEU A 80 7.87 6.48 -1.98
CA LEU A 80 8.41 7.59 -2.76
C LEU A 80 8.37 7.33 -4.28
N ARG A 81 8.77 6.13 -4.72
CA ARG A 81 8.71 5.75 -6.14
C ARG A 81 7.28 5.67 -6.65
N PHE A 82 6.37 5.11 -5.85
CA PHE A 82 4.95 5.01 -6.16
C PHE A 82 4.35 6.40 -6.43
N GLY A 83 4.54 7.32 -5.48
CA GLY A 83 4.09 8.70 -5.59
C GLY A 83 4.68 9.46 -6.79
N LYS A 84 6.00 9.34 -7.02
CA LYS A 84 6.67 10.00 -8.16
C LYS A 84 6.06 9.61 -9.50
N LEU A 85 5.73 8.33 -9.68
CA LEU A 85 5.10 7.87 -10.92
C LEU A 85 3.70 8.46 -11.11
N ARG A 86 2.93 8.63 -10.03
CA ARG A 86 1.59 9.25 -10.10
C ARG A 86 1.67 10.75 -10.37
N GLY A 87 2.63 11.45 -9.75
CA GLY A 87 2.88 12.87 -10.03
C GLY A 87 3.23 13.12 -11.50
N LEU A 88 4.03 12.24 -12.12
CA LEU A 88 4.35 12.29 -13.55
C LEU A 88 3.18 11.88 -14.46
N ALA A 89 2.21 11.11 -13.93
CA ALA A 89 1.03 10.65 -14.67
C ALA A 89 -0.17 11.60 -14.55
N HIS A 90 0.01 12.80 -13.99
CA HIS A 90 -1.05 13.80 -13.78
C HIS A 90 -2.22 13.31 -12.91
N TYR A 91 -1.96 12.39 -11.98
CA TYR A 91 -2.88 12.16 -10.87
C TYR A 91 -3.02 13.46 -10.07
N ASP A 92 -4.16 13.64 -9.41
CA ASP A 92 -4.21 14.54 -8.26
C ASP A 92 -3.84 13.78 -6.95
N ALA A 93 -3.67 14.52 -5.86
CA ALA A 93 -3.35 13.91 -4.57
C ALA A 93 -4.51 13.05 -4.01
N ALA A 94 -5.76 13.35 -4.41
CA ALA A 94 -6.93 12.61 -3.98
C ALA A 94 -7.01 11.23 -4.66
N ASP A 95 -6.69 11.14 -5.95
CA ASP A 95 -6.56 9.90 -6.72
C ASP A 95 -5.54 8.97 -6.09
N LEU A 96 -4.36 9.51 -5.75
CA LEU A 96 -3.31 8.75 -5.07
C LEU A 96 -3.82 8.19 -3.74
N TYR A 97 -4.52 9.01 -2.95
CA TYR A 97 -5.10 8.54 -1.69
C TYR A 97 -6.21 7.48 -1.91
N ARG A 98 -7.04 7.63 -2.96
CA ARG A 98 -8.08 6.65 -3.33
C ARG A 98 -7.48 5.30 -3.68
N GLU A 99 -6.36 5.25 -4.42
CA GLU A 99 -5.65 3.99 -4.69
C GLU A 99 -5.26 3.25 -3.40
N PHE A 100 -4.73 3.98 -2.40
CA PHE A 100 -4.38 3.39 -1.11
C PHE A 100 -5.60 2.99 -0.28
N LYS A 101 -6.70 3.74 -0.34
CA LYS A 101 -7.98 3.36 0.26
C LYS A 101 -8.47 2.02 -0.30
N HIS A 102 -8.40 1.83 -1.62
CA HIS A 102 -8.74 0.55 -2.25
C HIS A 102 -7.80 -0.58 -1.82
N LEU A 103 -6.50 -0.29 -1.67
CA LEU A 103 -5.53 -1.31 -1.23
C LEU A 103 -5.83 -1.77 0.20
N ARG A 104 -6.08 -0.81 1.11
CA ARG A 104 -6.49 -1.09 2.49
C ARG A 104 -7.74 -1.99 2.50
N HIS A 105 -8.76 -1.65 1.71
CA HIS A 105 -9.97 -2.46 1.63
C HIS A 105 -9.73 -3.85 1.04
N ALA A 106 -8.88 -3.98 0.02
CA ALA A 106 -8.55 -5.26 -0.59
C ALA A 106 -7.89 -6.20 0.44
N ILE A 107 -6.91 -5.69 1.21
CA ILE A 107 -6.26 -6.45 2.28
C ILE A 107 -7.29 -6.90 3.33
N TRP A 108 -8.11 -5.99 3.83
CA TRP A 108 -9.08 -6.31 4.89
C TRP A 108 -10.17 -7.27 4.47
N ARG A 109 -10.72 -7.09 3.27
CA ARG A 109 -11.72 -8.01 2.72
C ARG A 109 -11.14 -9.41 2.56
N PHE A 110 -9.87 -9.49 2.15
CA PHE A 110 -9.18 -10.76 2.00
C PHE A 110 -8.98 -11.45 3.35
N LEU A 111 -8.33 -10.77 4.30
CA LEU A 111 -8.07 -11.33 5.63
C LEU A 111 -9.35 -11.77 6.34
N ARG A 112 -10.41 -10.96 6.27
CA ARG A 112 -11.71 -11.30 6.86
C ARG A 112 -12.33 -12.56 6.26
N ARG A 113 -12.05 -12.87 4.99
CA ARG A 113 -12.55 -14.08 4.32
C ARG A 113 -11.73 -15.32 4.71
N GLU A 114 -10.42 -15.16 4.82
CA GLU A 114 -9.50 -16.29 5.03
C GLU A 114 -9.28 -16.65 6.50
N LEU A 115 -9.53 -15.73 7.44
CA LEU A 115 -9.18 -15.88 8.84
C LEU A 115 -10.40 -15.72 9.75
N ASP A 116 -10.59 -16.72 10.61
CA ASP A 116 -11.61 -16.71 11.66
C ASP A 116 -11.03 -16.12 12.96
N TRP A 117 -10.97 -14.79 13.00
CA TRP A 117 -10.40 -14.06 14.13
C TRP A 117 -11.45 -13.59 15.13
N ASN A 118 -11.05 -13.58 16.40
CA ASN A 118 -11.79 -12.83 17.42
C ASN A 118 -11.58 -11.32 17.21
N ARG A 119 -12.38 -10.49 17.90
CA ARG A 119 -12.31 -9.02 17.77
C ARG A 119 -10.95 -8.42 18.16
N GLY A 120 -10.27 -9.01 19.15
CA GLY A 120 -8.96 -8.56 19.61
C GLY A 120 -7.88 -8.79 18.57
N ASP A 121 -7.81 -10.02 18.04
CA ASP A 121 -6.86 -10.39 16.98
C ASP A 121 -7.05 -9.49 15.74
N ALA A 122 -8.30 -9.31 15.31
CA ALA A 122 -8.62 -8.45 14.16
C ALA A 122 -8.21 -6.99 14.42
N PHE A 123 -8.47 -6.46 15.62
CA PHE A 123 -8.11 -5.08 15.97
C PHE A 123 -6.59 -4.87 16.01
N GLU A 124 -5.84 -5.82 16.56
CA GLU A 124 -4.38 -5.73 16.62
C GLU A 124 -3.73 -5.74 15.24
N VAL A 125 -4.12 -6.69 14.39
CA VAL A 125 -3.62 -6.74 13.00
C VAL A 125 -4.04 -5.47 12.26
N MET A 126 -5.22 -4.92 12.58
CA MET A 126 -5.71 -3.67 11.99
C MET A 126 -4.81 -2.49 12.25
N LEU A 127 -4.47 -2.25 13.52
CA LEU A 127 -3.54 -1.19 13.89
C LEU A 127 -2.19 -1.36 13.18
N ALA A 128 -1.65 -2.58 13.13
CA ALA A 128 -0.34 -2.84 12.53
C ALA A 128 -0.34 -2.56 11.02
N ILE A 129 -1.32 -3.08 10.27
CA ILE A 129 -1.42 -2.85 8.82
C ILE A 129 -1.69 -1.39 8.51
N ASP A 130 -2.57 -0.72 9.25
CA ASP A 130 -2.90 0.68 8.99
C ASP A 130 -1.69 1.58 9.22
N GLN A 131 -0.90 1.34 10.27
CA GLN A 131 0.34 2.08 10.52
C GLN A 131 1.38 1.88 9.40
N LEU A 132 1.52 0.65 8.89
CA LEU A 132 2.41 0.34 7.76
C LEU A 132 1.94 1.01 6.47
N LEU A 133 0.63 1.03 6.21
CA LEU A 133 0.06 1.71 5.04
C LEU A 133 0.21 3.22 5.15
N ASP A 134 -0.02 3.81 6.33
CA ASP A 134 0.11 5.26 6.53
C ASP A 134 1.55 5.75 6.35
N GLU A 135 2.54 4.94 6.75
CA GLU A 135 3.95 5.19 6.44
C GLU A 135 4.19 5.28 4.92
N VAL A 136 3.62 4.34 4.17
CA VAL A 136 3.77 4.24 2.71
C VAL A 136 2.99 5.36 2.01
N ILE A 137 1.79 5.70 2.47
CA ILE A 137 0.98 6.83 1.98
C ILE A 137 1.75 8.13 2.18
N GLY A 138 2.29 8.38 3.38
CA GLY A 138 3.06 9.59 3.66
C GLY A 138 4.31 9.70 2.78
N ALA A 139 5.02 8.59 2.55
CA ALA A 139 6.14 8.56 1.62
C ALA A 139 5.71 8.78 0.16
N SER A 140 4.56 8.26 -0.23
CA SER A 140 4.00 8.43 -1.57
C SER A 140 3.57 9.87 -1.84
N LEU A 141 2.90 10.51 -0.89
CA LEU A 141 2.55 11.93 -1.01
C LEU A 141 3.79 12.81 -1.17
N ARG A 142 4.86 12.56 -0.39
CA ARG A 142 6.15 13.25 -0.59
C ARG A 142 6.70 13.06 -2.00
N GLY A 143 6.74 11.82 -2.48
CA GLY A 143 7.23 11.52 -3.82
C GLY A 143 6.39 12.17 -4.93
N TYR A 144 5.07 12.20 -4.74
CA TYR A 144 4.13 12.89 -5.61
C TYR A 144 4.43 14.39 -5.71
N PHE A 145 4.48 15.10 -4.57
CA PHE A 145 4.72 16.54 -4.57
C PHE A 145 6.10 16.91 -5.13
N GLU A 146 7.15 16.13 -4.81
CA GLU A 146 8.49 16.30 -5.40
C GLU A 146 8.48 16.20 -6.94
N ALA A 147 7.62 15.35 -7.51
CA ALA A 147 7.51 15.19 -8.96
C ALA A 147 6.71 16.33 -9.59
N THR A 148 5.59 16.73 -8.99
CA THR A 148 4.71 17.77 -9.52
C THR A 148 5.35 19.16 -9.47
N GLU A 149 6.12 19.47 -8.42
CA GLU A 149 6.87 20.74 -8.32
C GLU A 149 7.91 20.86 -9.44
N ARG A 150 8.59 19.77 -9.79
CA ARG A 150 9.58 19.75 -10.87
C ARG A 150 8.97 19.95 -12.25
N THR A 151 7.76 19.43 -12.47
CA THR A 151 7.02 19.65 -13.73
C THR A 151 6.39 21.03 -13.81
N GLY A 152 5.98 21.61 -12.67
CA GLY A 152 5.43 22.97 -12.60
C GLY A 152 6.49 24.05 -12.77
N GLY A 153 7.68 23.88 -12.19
CA GLY A 153 8.80 24.83 -12.28
C GLY A 153 9.60 24.82 -13.60
N ALA A 154 9.28 23.93 -14.54
CA ALA A 154 9.91 23.90 -15.87
C ALA A 154 9.17 24.75 -16.91
N SER A 155 8.11 25.47 -16.50
CA SER A 155 7.24 26.28 -17.37
C SER A 155 7.33 27.79 -17.09
N GLU A 156 8.32 28.24 -16.30
CA GLU A 156 8.66 29.66 -16.08
C GLU A 156 10.04 29.98 -16.64
#